data_AF-A0A4Q4YEM6-F1
#
_entry.id   AF-A0A4Q4YEM6-F1
#
_cell.length_a   1.000
_cell.length_b   1.000
_cell.length_c   1.000
_cell.angle_alpha   90.00
_cell.angle_beta   90.00
_cell.angle_gamma   90.00
#
_symmetry.space_group_name_H-M   'P 1'
#
loop_
_entity.id
_entity.type
_entity.pdbx_description
1 polymer ?
#
loop_
_entity_poly.entity_id
_entity_poly.type
_entity_poly.pdbx_seq_one_letter_code
_entity_poly.pdbx_strand_id
1 'polypeptide(L)'
;MRSLATYAVFSTLSLTVHAAPRRTSAWARQLTGDTSPASIPQNDSDPERHAAGVGERRAGFGYGPSLISEAAPFPNGALGDIRTAYDYSVWEVDRNLIDAAVAKDVEVTTAAIQSNGGLKTFDDHVTVLYGEDLRPQIAGVSLDQPHKSGSLFVVDHRYQTELEKTTIQPQRYGAASSAYFYIHPESGDFLPLAIRTKAGSDLVYSPLDDPTDWLLAKMIFNVDDFFHAQMFHLVVTHDVSAAVHLAALRTLSEKHPAMITLERLMLQGCSSRAVGEELCFNQGGHWDQLFYVNNIGCRDYVTKNWPTRGAYQAGYLKNDFRARGLVDEKNEFNFKFFTFYQDALKIQEIYRDFFIAFVISYYASDDDVAADPEPQNWVAQAFAAKVVDFPTGPRRPPRSQRRPSRRL
;
A
#
# COMPACT_ATOMS: atom_id res chain seq x y z
N MET A 1 -21.45 32.86 27.95
CA MET A 1 -21.65 32.75 29.42
C MET A 1 -20.87 31.55 29.91
N ARG A 2 -20.04 31.78 30.94
CA ARG A 2 -19.29 30.89 31.88
C ARG A 2 -19.51 29.36 31.74
N SER A 3 -18.48 28.53 31.87
CA SER A 3 -17.88 28.26 33.19
C SER A 3 -16.44 27.73 33.14
N LEU A 4 -15.63 28.27 34.05
CA LEU A 4 -14.43 27.64 34.63
C LEU A 4 -14.81 26.37 35.39
N ALA A 5 -13.95 25.35 35.35
CA ALA A 5 -13.91 24.31 36.37
C ALA A 5 -12.45 23.98 36.69
N THR A 6 -12.07 24.33 37.92
CA THR A 6 -10.81 24.05 38.60
C THR A 6 -10.79 22.61 39.09
N TYR A 7 -9.73 21.82 38.88
CA TYR A 7 -9.32 20.68 39.74
C TYR A 7 -7.81 20.46 39.54
N ALA A 8 -6.97 20.73 40.54
CA ALA A 8 -6.57 19.87 41.66
C ALA A 8 -5.38 18.96 41.31
N VAL A 9 -4.24 19.29 41.94
CA VAL A 9 -2.99 18.53 41.95
C VAL A 9 -3.20 17.21 42.67
N PHE A 10 -2.87 16.08 42.03
CA PHE A 10 -2.45 14.87 42.72
C PHE A 10 -1.31 14.17 41.98
N SER A 11 -0.30 13.84 42.78
CA SER A 11 1.00 13.27 42.43
C SER A 11 0.96 11.83 41.90
N THR A 12 2.00 11.52 41.13
CA THR A 12 2.72 10.24 41.00
C THR A 12 1.93 8.98 40.68
N LEU A 13 2.10 8.48 39.46
CA LEU A 13 2.14 7.05 39.15
C LEU A 13 3.03 6.82 37.91
N SER A 14 4.20 6.22 38.13
CA SER A 14 4.97 5.60 37.05
C SER A 14 4.14 4.48 36.44
N LEU A 15 3.94 4.52 35.11
CA LEU A 15 3.38 3.41 34.35
C LEU A 15 4.36 3.01 33.26
N THR A 16 5.17 2.00 33.57
CA THR A 16 5.84 1.17 32.58
C THR A 16 4.78 0.34 31.85
N VAL A 17 4.47 0.69 30.60
CA VAL A 17 3.54 -0.07 29.76
C VAL A 17 4.32 -1.18 29.06
N HIS A 18 4.13 -2.43 29.50
CA HIS A 18 4.43 -3.60 28.67
C HIS A 18 3.15 -3.97 27.90
N ALA A 19 3.12 -3.65 26.61
CA ALA A 19 2.05 -4.07 25.72
C ALA A 19 2.25 -5.54 25.31
N ALA A 20 1.60 -6.47 26.01
CA ALA A 20 1.38 -7.81 25.50
C ALA A 20 0.10 -7.81 24.63
N PRO A 21 0.13 -8.32 23.38
CA PRO A 21 -1.04 -8.32 22.52
C PRO A 21 -2.15 -9.20 23.12
N ARG A 22 -3.33 -8.61 23.34
CA ARG A 22 -4.53 -9.35 23.76
C ARG A 22 -4.99 -10.25 22.62
N ARG A 23 -5.27 -11.52 22.92
CA ARG A 23 -5.89 -12.46 21.98
C ARG A 23 -7.29 -11.97 21.62
N THR A 24 -7.51 -11.61 20.36
CA THR A 24 -8.84 -11.43 19.78
C THR A 24 -9.33 -12.77 19.23
N SER A 25 -10.55 -13.16 19.60
CA SER A 25 -11.24 -14.30 18.98
C SER A 25 -11.85 -13.84 17.65
N ALA A 26 -11.28 -14.25 16.53
CA ALA A 26 -11.84 -14.00 15.21
C ALA A 26 -13.00 -14.99 14.96
N TRP A 27 -14.24 -14.49 14.96
CA TRP A 27 -15.37 -15.24 14.43
C TRP A 27 -15.25 -15.33 12.91
N ALA A 28 -15.38 -16.54 12.35
CA ALA A 28 -15.48 -16.74 10.90
C ALA A 28 -16.80 -16.10 10.43
N ARG A 29 -16.72 -14.91 9.82
CA ARG A 29 -17.86 -14.25 9.18
C ARG A 29 -17.82 -14.64 7.71
N GLN A 30 -18.60 -15.66 7.35
CA GLN A 30 -18.66 -16.21 5.99
C GLN A 30 -19.87 -15.61 5.27
N LEU A 31 -19.68 -15.13 4.04
CA LEU A 31 -20.74 -14.52 3.22
C LEU A 31 -21.77 -15.53 2.69
N THR A 32 -21.40 -16.80 2.58
CA THR A 32 -22.28 -17.88 2.14
C THR A 32 -22.15 -19.08 3.07
N GLY A 33 -23.29 -19.68 3.43
CA GLY A 33 -23.36 -20.90 4.23
C GLY A 33 -23.11 -22.18 3.43
N ASP A 34 -22.49 -22.08 2.24
CA ASP A 34 -22.16 -23.25 1.43
C ASP A 34 -20.96 -23.96 2.05
N THR A 35 -21.22 -25.17 2.57
CA THR A 35 -20.20 -26.05 3.17
C THR A 35 -19.64 -27.05 2.16
N SER A 36 -20.00 -26.93 0.88
CA SER A 36 -19.44 -27.75 -0.19
C SER A 36 -17.91 -27.65 -0.20
N PRO A 37 -17.19 -28.76 -0.44
CA PRO A 37 -15.74 -28.72 -0.53
C PRO A 37 -15.28 -27.86 -1.69
N ALA A 38 -14.11 -27.22 -1.53
CA ALA A 38 -13.44 -26.50 -2.62
C ALA A 38 -13.14 -27.45 -3.79
N SER A 39 -13.41 -27.01 -5.00
CA SER A 39 -13.29 -27.81 -6.22
C SER A 39 -12.83 -26.93 -7.40
N ILE A 40 -11.98 -27.51 -8.25
CA ILE A 40 -11.80 -27.00 -9.62
C ILE A 40 -12.92 -27.56 -10.51
N PRO A 41 -13.28 -26.91 -11.62
CA PRO A 41 -14.40 -27.33 -12.47
C PRO A 41 -14.31 -28.78 -12.95
N GLN A 42 -13.10 -29.28 -13.21
CA GLN A 42 -12.83 -30.64 -13.68
C GLN A 42 -13.16 -31.72 -12.65
N ASN A 43 -13.17 -31.37 -11.37
CA ASN A 43 -13.37 -32.28 -10.25
C ASN A 43 -14.65 -31.96 -9.46
N ASP A 44 -15.49 -31.04 -9.93
CA ASP A 44 -16.76 -30.75 -9.27
C ASP A 44 -17.78 -31.85 -9.53
N SER A 45 -18.49 -32.28 -8.48
CA SER A 45 -19.57 -33.26 -8.57
C SER A 45 -20.81 -32.74 -9.30
N ASP A 46 -20.95 -31.42 -9.44
CA ASP A 46 -22.08 -30.73 -10.09
C ASP A 46 -21.57 -29.60 -11.01
N PRO A 47 -21.01 -29.94 -12.19
CA PRO A 47 -20.40 -28.97 -13.09
C PRO A 47 -21.40 -27.98 -13.71
N GLU A 48 -22.68 -28.37 -13.84
CA GLU A 48 -23.73 -27.48 -14.35
C GLU A 48 -24.02 -26.35 -13.35
N ARG A 49 -24.20 -26.69 -12.07
CA ARG A 49 -24.39 -25.69 -11.01
C ARG A 49 -23.14 -24.84 -10.79
N HIS A 50 -21.96 -25.44 -10.90
CA HIS A 50 -20.68 -24.71 -10.83
C HIS A 50 -20.63 -23.61 -11.91
N ALA A 51 -20.89 -23.98 -13.17
CA ALA A 51 -20.92 -23.03 -14.29
C ALA A 51 -22.04 -21.99 -14.17
N ALA A 52 -23.22 -22.39 -13.66
CA ALA A 52 -24.32 -21.46 -13.40
C ALA A 52 -23.94 -20.41 -12.35
N GLY A 53 -23.27 -20.80 -11.27
CA GLY A 53 -22.78 -19.88 -10.23
C GLY A 53 -21.77 -18.86 -10.76
N VAL A 54 -20.86 -19.28 -11.66
CA VAL A 54 -19.97 -18.34 -12.36
C VAL A 54 -20.77 -17.36 -13.22
N GLY A 55 -21.82 -17.84 -13.90
CA GLY A 55 -22.74 -17.02 -14.69
C GLY A 55 -23.46 -15.96 -13.86
N GLU A 56 -23.99 -16.35 -12.71
CA GLU A 56 -24.65 -15.45 -11.75
C GLU A 56 -23.69 -14.38 -11.24
N ARG A 57 -22.48 -14.77 -10.83
CA ARG A 57 -21.45 -13.82 -10.38
C ARG A 57 -21.06 -12.83 -11.48
N ARG A 58 -20.90 -13.31 -12.71
CA ARG A 58 -20.62 -12.45 -13.87
C ARG A 58 -21.74 -11.44 -14.15
N ALA A 59 -22.99 -11.82 -13.94
CA ALA A 59 -24.15 -10.93 -14.11
C ALA A 59 -24.29 -9.95 -12.93
N GLY A 60 -23.98 -10.38 -11.71
CA GLY A 60 -24.17 -9.60 -10.50
C GLY A 60 -23.04 -8.63 -10.16
N PHE A 61 -21.79 -8.93 -10.54
CA PHE A 61 -20.64 -8.04 -10.36
C PHE A 61 -20.33 -7.32 -11.66
N GLY A 62 -20.65 -6.04 -11.81
CA GLY A 62 -20.23 -5.23 -12.95
C GLY A 62 -18.95 -4.42 -12.69
N TYR A 63 -18.48 -3.75 -13.75
CA TYR A 63 -17.42 -2.75 -13.67
C TYR A 63 -18.04 -1.36 -13.60
N GLY A 64 -18.06 -0.78 -12.41
CA GLY A 64 -18.49 0.59 -12.17
C GLY A 64 -17.38 1.62 -12.40
N PRO A 65 -17.73 2.91 -12.26
CA PRO A 65 -16.75 3.99 -12.22
C PRO A 65 -15.67 3.73 -11.18
N SER A 66 -14.44 4.19 -11.44
CA SER A 66 -13.38 4.11 -10.45
C SER A 66 -13.67 5.08 -9.30
N LEU A 67 -13.31 4.69 -8.08
CA LEU A 67 -13.33 5.57 -6.91
C LEU A 67 -11.93 6.12 -6.66
N ILE A 68 -11.85 7.34 -6.16
CA ILE A 68 -10.60 8.05 -5.84
C ILE A 68 -9.74 8.22 -7.11
N SER A 69 -10.37 8.68 -8.21
CA SER A 69 -9.79 8.98 -9.54
C SER A 69 -9.79 7.82 -10.54
N GLU A 70 -9.21 8.02 -11.74
CA GLU A 70 -9.20 7.05 -12.85
C GLU A 70 -8.10 5.98 -12.69
N ALA A 71 -8.40 4.93 -11.94
CA ALA A 71 -7.56 3.74 -11.79
C ALA A 71 -8.36 2.46 -12.07
N ALA A 72 -8.48 1.58 -11.08
CA ALA A 72 -9.22 0.34 -11.16
C ALA A 72 -10.75 0.58 -11.09
N PRO A 73 -11.56 -0.09 -11.92
CA PRO A 73 -13.02 -0.02 -11.79
C PRO A 73 -13.47 -0.45 -10.38
N PHE A 74 -14.56 0.15 -9.89
CA PHE A 74 -15.16 -0.24 -8.62
C PHE A 74 -16.29 -1.26 -8.85
N PRO A 75 -16.48 -2.27 -7.99
CA PRO A 75 -17.58 -3.23 -8.15
C PRO A 75 -18.94 -2.51 -8.13
N ASN A 76 -19.82 -2.85 -9.06
CA ASN A 76 -21.21 -2.39 -9.06
C ASN A 76 -22.17 -3.53 -9.44
N GLY A 77 -23.46 -3.23 -9.54
CA GLY A 77 -24.50 -4.23 -9.83
C GLY A 77 -24.91 -4.98 -8.58
N ALA A 78 -25.93 -5.84 -8.68
CA ALA A 78 -26.60 -6.42 -7.51
C ALA A 78 -25.63 -7.06 -6.50
N LEU A 79 -24.63 -7.83 -6.95
CA LEU A 79 -23.64 -8.44 -6.06
C LEU A 79 -22.50 -7.48 -5.68
N GLY A 80 -22.12 -6.56 -6.57
CA GLY A 80 -21.12 -5.53 -6.26
C GLY A 80 -21.58 -4.58 -5.15
N ASP A 81 -22.84 -4.17 -5.20
CA ASP A 81 -23.46 -3.29 -4.21
C ASP A 81 -23.58 -4.00 -2.85
N ILE A 82 -24.02 -5.27 -2.85
CA ILE A 82 -24.07 -6.12 -1.65
C ILE A 82 -22.68 -6.29 -1.05
N ARG A 83 -21.66 -6.60 -1.87
CA ARG A 83 -20.28 -6.77 -1.40
C ARG A 83 -19.75 -5.50 -0.77
N THR A 84 -19.96 -4.35 -1.40
CA THR A 84 -19.51 -3.05 -0.89
C THR A 84 -20.16 -2.75 0.47
N ALA A 85 -21.47 -2.90 0.58
CA ALA A 85 -22.19 -2.70 1.82
C ALA A 85 -21.72 -3.65 2.94
N TYR A 86 -21.47 -4.92 2.60
CA TYR A 86 -20.95 -5.90 3.55
C TYR A 86 -19.55 -5.51 4.07
N ASP A 87 -18.59 -5.28 3.17
CA ASP A 87 -17.22 -4.93 3.55
C ASP A 87 -17.19 -3.65 4.39
N TYR A 88 -18.03 -2.66 4.06
CA TYR A 88 -18.20 -1.44 4.84
C TYR A 88 -18.71 -1.74 6.26
N SER A 89 -19.76 -2.56 6.40
CA SER A 89 -20.32 -2.93 7.71
C SER A 89 -19.33 -3.67 8.60
N VAL A 90 -18.47 -4.51 8.03
CA VAL A 90 -17.42 -5.22 8.77
C VAL A 90 -16.33 -4.24 9.20
N TRP A 91 -15.93 -3.33 8.31
CA TRP A 91 -14.96 -2.28 8.61
C TRP A 91 -15.44 -1.37 9.75
N GLU A 92 -16.72 -0.99 9.76
CA GLU A 92 -17.30 -0.13 10.80
C GLU A 92 -17.18 -0.74 12.20
N VAL A 93 -17.35 -2.06 12.32
CA VAL A 93 -17.17 -2.77 13.60
C VAL A 93 -15.74 -2.59 14.13
N ASP A 94 -14.74 -2.83 13.28
CA ASP A 94 -13.33 -2.71 13.66
C ASP A 94 -12.95 -1.24 13.91
N ARG A 95 -13.50 -0.33 13.11
CA ARG A 95 -13.27 1.11 13.24
C ARG A 95 -13.79 1.67 14.56
N ASN A 96 -14.97 1.27 14.99
CA ASN A 96 -15.53 1.70 16.28
C ASN A 96 -14.64 1.34 17.47
N LEU A 97 -13.97 0.18 17.42
CA LEU A 97 -12.99 -0.21 18.44
C LEU A 97 -11.74 0.65 18.41
N ILE A 98 -11.26 0.99 17.21
CA ILE A 98 -10.08 1.84 17.00
C ILE A 98 -10.36 3.27 17.44
N ASP A 99 -11.49 3.86 17.04
CA ASP A 99 -11.84 5.24 17.40
C ASP A 99 -12.00 5.43 18.91
N ALA A 100 -12.58 4.45 19.60
CA ALA A 100 -12.67 4.46 21.06
C ALA A 100 -11.29 4.39 21.75
N ALA A 101 -10.29 3.76 21.12
CA ALA A 101 -8.92 3.75 21.63
C ALA A 101 -8.21 5.07 21.32
N VAL A 102 -8.29 5.55 20.08
CA VAL A 102 -7.71 6.83 19.65
C VAL A 102 -8.25 8.00 20.49
N ALA A 103 -9.54 8.01 20.81
CA ALA A 103 -10.11 9.06 21.66
C ALA A 103 -9.46 9.13 23.05
N LYS A 104 -9.10 7.97 23.64
CA LYS A 104 -8.41 7.90 24.93
C LYS A 104 -6.97 8.38 24.80
N ASP A 105 -6.29 7.98 23.71
CA ASP A 105 -4.91 8.41 23.45
C ASP A 105 -4.86 9.93 23.25
N VAL A 106 -5.82 10.50 22.50
CA VAL A 106 -5.96 11.95 22.31
C VAL A 106 -6.18 12.67 23.64
N GLU A 107 -7.01 12.14 24.54
CA GLU A 107 -7.22 12.72 25.87
C GLU A 107 -5.91 12.77 26.68
N VAL A 108 -5.21 11.63 26.75
CA VAL A 108 -3.94 11.51 27.49
C VAL A 108 -2.87 12.43 26.89
N THR A 109 -2.69 12.41 25.57
CA THR A 109 -1.70 13.24 24.88
C THR A 109 -2.03 14.72 25.04
N THR A 110 -3.29 15.11 24.94
CA THR A 110 -3.71 16.52 25.13
C THR A 110 -3.40 16.99 26.54
N ALA A 111 -3.71 16.19 27.55
CA ALA A 111 -3.39 16.51 28.95
C ALA A 111 -1.88 16.61 29.18
N ALA A 112 -1.07 15.74 28.56
CA ALA A 112 0.38 15.78 28.65
C ALA A 112 0.96 17.06 28.00
N ILE A 113 0.49 17.43 26.80
CA ILE A 113 0.90 18.68 26.13
C ILE A 113 0.54 19.90 26.99
N GLN A 114 -0.67 19.93 27.55
CA GLN A 114 -1.11 21.02 28.41
C GLN A 114 -0.26 21.12 29.69
N SER A 115 0.05 19.98 30.31
CA SER A 115 0.90 19.90 31.51
C SER A 115 2.33 20.35 31.24
N ASN A 116 2.85 20.11 30.02
CA ASN A 116 4.14 20.65 29.58
C ASN A 116 4.10 22.16 29.24
N GLY A 117 2.92 22.79 29.29
CA GLY A 117 2.73 24.18 28.89
C GLY A 117 2.83 24.40 27.37
N GLY A 118 2.60 23.34 26.58
CA GLY A 118 2.68 23.31 25.12
C GLY A 118 3.93 22.60 24.58
N LEU A 119 4.10 22.62 23.25
CA LEU A 119 5.28 22.12 22.55
C LEU A 119 6.06 23.33 22.00
N LYS A 120 7.10 23.77 22.70
CA LYS A 120 7.85 25.01 22.39
C LYS A 120 9.23 24.74 21.78
N THR A 121 9.75 23.54 22.01
CA THR A 121 11.06 23.06 21.56
C THR A 121 10.91 21.72 20.85
N PHE A 122 11.94 21.30 20.10
CA PHE A 122 11.96 19.95 19.51
C PHE A 122 11.98 18.87 20.60
N ASP A 123 12.68 19.12 21.70
CA ASP A 123 12.75 18.20 22.83
C ASP A 123 11.39 18.00 23.50
N ASP A 124 10.49 19.00 23.46
CA ASP A 124 9.12 18.84 23.93
C ASP A 124 8.36 17.80 23.10
N HIS A 125 8.59 17.73 21.78
CA HIS A 125 7.93 16.73 20.94
C HIS A 125 8.44 15.32 21.26
N VAL A 126 9.76 15.18 21.44
CA VAL A 126 10.37 13.88 21.83
C VAL A 126 9.90 13.45 23.21
N THR A 127 9.93 14.35 24.19
CA THR A 127 9.60 14.07 25.59
C THR A 127 8.12 13.81 25.80
N VAL A 128 7.24 14.56 25.13
CA VAL A 128 5.78 14.45 25.30
C VAL A 128 5.17 13.37 24.43
N LEU A 129 5.71 13.12 23.23
CA LEU A 129 5.09 12.21 22.25
C LEU A 129 5.80 10.86 22.08
N TYR A 130 7.12 10.77 22.26
CA TYR A 130 7.89 9.62 21.75
C TYR A 130 8.80 8.90 22.77
N GLY A 131 9.22 9.56 23.86
CA GLY A 131 10.09 8.96 24.88
C GLY A 131 11.47 8.55 24.34
N GLU A 132 12.46 9.44 24.49
CA GLU A 132 13.92 9.30 24.23
C GLU A 132 14.53 9.74 22.87
N ASP A 133 15.80 10.14 22.96
CA ASP A 133 16.62 11.03 22.10
C ASP A 133 17.33 10.29 20.94
N LEU A 134 17.25 10.83 19.71
CA LEU A 134 17.82 10.23 18.49
C LEU A 134 18.68 11.26 17.72
N ARG A 135 20.01 11.21 17.87
CA ARG A 135 20.94 12.03 17.05
C ARG A 135 22.19 11.27 16.62
N PRO A 136 22.48 11.24 15.31
CA PRO A 136 23.86 11.15 14.82
C PRO A 136 24.25 12.28 13.83
N GLN A 137 25.54 12.64 13.84
CA GLN A 137 26.21 13.58 12.93
C GLN A 137 26.84 12.84 11.74
N ILE A 138 26.89 13.47 10.56
CA ILE A 138 27.49 12.91 9.32
C ILE A 138 28.35 13.96 8.62
N ALA A 139 29.47 13.49 8.04
CA ALA A 139 30.53 14.25 7.36
C ALA A 139 30.37 14.32 5.83
N GLY A 140 31.03 15.32 5.22
CA GLY A 140 30.94 15.66 3.80
C GLY A 140 31.90 14.90 2.88
N VAL A 141 31.46 14.67 1.64
CA VAL A 141 32.26 14.07 0.54
C VAL A 141 32.07 14.85 -0.77
N SER A 142 32.97 14.61 -1.74
CA SER A 142 32.89 15.15 -3.11
C SER A 142 32.01 14.31 -4.05
N LEU A 143 31.31 14.96 -4.99
CA LEU A 143 30.27 14.37 -5.86
C LEU A 143 30.79 13.55 -7.07
N ASP A 144 32.04 13.73 -7.48
CA ASP A 144 32.56 13.11 -8.72
C ASP A 144 32.80 11.59 -8.61
N GLN A 145 33.07 11.10 -7.40
CA GLN A 145 33.31 9.67 -7.15
C GLN A 145 32.00 8.85 -7.10
N PRO A 146 30.96 9.23 -6.32
CA PRO A 146 29.73 8.45 -6.22
C PRO A 146 28.97 8.28 -7.55
N HIS A 147 29.03 9.28 -8.43
CA HIS A 147 28.34 9.21 -9.74
C HIS A 147 28.96 8.16 -10.66
N LYS A 148 30.29 7.98 -10.63
CA LYS A 148 30.99 6.99 -11.47
C LYS A 148 30.95 5.57 -10.91
N SER A 149 30.74 5.42 -9.60
CA SER A 149 30.70 4.11 -8.92
C SER A 149 29.31 3.48 -8.83
N GLY A 150 28.26 4.14 -9.33
CA GLY A 150 26.88 3.68 -9.15
C GLY A 150 26.41 3.77 -7.70
N SER A 151 26.98 4.71 -6.93
CA SER A 151 26.74 4.88 -5.49
C SER A 151 25.91 6.12 -5.18
N LEU A 152 25.30 6.76 -6.18
CA LEU A 152 24.46 7.94 -6.05
C LEU A 152 23.00 7.58 -6.36
N PHE A 153 22.10 8.03 -5.50
CA PHE A 153 20.66 7.72 -5.53
C PHE A 153 19.86 9.00 -5.41
N VAL A 154 18.65 9.00 -5.97
CA VAL A 154 17.74 10.15 -5.94
C VAL A 154 16.34 9.72 -5.56
N VAL A 155 15.68 10.53 -4.73
CA VAL A 155 14.24 10.53 -4.54
C VAL A 155 13.71 11.85 -5.08
N ASP A 156 12.76 11.78 -6.00
CA ASP A 156 12.30 12.94 -6.77
C ASP A 156 10.80 13.17 -6.60
N HIS A 157 10.45 14.16 -5.78
CA HIS A 157 9.08 14.59 -5.54
C HIS A 157 8.70 15.85 -6.32
N ARG A 158 9.50 16.25 -7.33
CA ARG A 158 9.23 17.46 -8.13
C ARG A 158 7.88 17.44 -8.85
N TYR A 159 7.33 16.26 -9.14
CA TYR A 159 5.99 16.12 -9.72
C TYR A 159 4.89 16.77 -8.84
N GLN A 160 5.15 16.95 -7.54
CA GLN A 160 4.21 17.59 -6.63
C GLN A 160 3.99 19.07 -6.95
N THR A 161 4.87 19.74 -7.71
CA THR A 161 4.62 21.14 -8.14
C THR A 161 3.35 21.30 -8.97
N GLU A 162 2.94 20.23 -9.65
CA GLU A 162 1.77 20.24 -10.54
C GLU A 162 0.46 19.90 -9.83
N LEU A 163 0.52 19.47 -8.56
CA LEU A 163 -0.65 19.00 -7.83
C LEU A 163 -1.32 20.14 -7.08
N GLU A 164 -2.65 20.17 -7.13
CA GLU A 164 -3.49 21.18 -6.49
C GLU A 164 -3.28 21.22 -4.97
N LYS A 165 -3.24 22.43 -4.40
CA LYS A 165 -2.95 22.66 -2.97
C LYS A 165 -4.22 22.96 -2.19
N THR A 166 -4.24 22.59 -0.92
CA THR A 166 -5.35 22.95 -0.03
C THR A 166 -5.38 24.45 0.22
N THR A 167 -6.59 25.00 0.27
CA THR A 167 -6.87 26.38 0.66
C THR A 167 -7.64 26.45 1.99
N ILE A 168 -7.88 25.29 2.61
CA ILE A 168 -8.56 25.20 3.90
C ILE A 168 -7.69 25.81 4.99
N GLN A 169 -8.30 26.62 5.85
CA GLN A 169 -7.60 27.28 6.95
C GLN A 169 -7.41 26.35 8.16
N PRO A 170 -6.28 26.43 8.87
CA PRO A 170 -5.12 27.28 8.58
C PRO A 170 -4.39 26.87 7.29
N GLN A 171 -3.79 27.81 6.56
CA GLN A 171 -3.03 27.46 5.35
C GLN A 171 -1.94 26.42 5.66
N ARG A 172 -1.84 25.40 4.80
CA ARG A 172 -0.79 24.37 4.83
C ARG A 172 0.26 24.69 3.77
N TYR A 173 1.51 24.32 4.06
CA TYR A 173 2.64 24.51 3.16
C TYR A 173 3.39 23.19 2.99
N GLY A 174 3.96 23.01 1.81
CA GLY A 174 4.85 21.92 1.46
C GLY A 174 5.74 22.36 0.32
N ALA A 175 6.59 21.47 -0.16
CA ALA A 175 7.49 21.77 -1.26
C ALA A 175 7.24 20.78 -2.41
N ALA A 176 8.27 20.51 -3.21
CA ALA A 176 8.25 19.46 -4.21
C ALA A 176 9.68 18.96 -4.37
N SER A 177 10.26 18.58 -3.23
CA SER A 177 11.69 18.46 -3.06
C SER A 177 12.27 17.25 -3.81
N SER A 178 13.57 17.32 -4.07
CA SER A 178 14.35 16.16 -4.51
C SER A 178 15.52 16.00 -3.57
N ALA A 179 15.78 14.77 -3.15
CA ALA A 179 16.87 14.44 -2.25
C ALA A 179 17.85 13.49 -2.93
N TYR A 180 19.13 13.76 -2.76
CA TYR A 180 20.22 12.93 -3.22
C TYR A 180 20.81 12.21 -2.02
N PHE A 181 21.14 10.94 -2.24
CA PHE A 181 21.75 10.06 -1.25
C PHE A 181 22.92 9.32 -1.88
N TYR A 182 23.84 8.83 -1.08
CA TYR A 182 24.98 8.09 -1.58
C TYR A 182 25.47 7.03 -0.61
N ILE A 183 26.20 6.04 -1.12
CA ILE A 183 26.97 5.11 -0.29
C ILE A 183 28.32 5.75 -0.02
N HIS A 184 28.63 6.04 1.25
CA HIS A 184 29.87 6.67 1.64
C HIS A 184 31.07 5.76 1.32
N PRO A 185 32.10 6.24 0.60
CA PRO A 185 33.17 5.39 0.10
C PRO A 185 34.00 4.73 1.20
N GLU A 186 34.17 5.40 2.35
CA GLU A 186 34.93 4.85 3.49
C GLU A 186 34.09 4.00 4.44
N SER A 187 32.95 4.52 4.94
CA SER A 187 32.14 3.79 5.93
C SER A 187 31.19 2.75 5.33
N GLY A 188 30.89 2.86 4.02
CA GLY A 188 29.87 2.04 3.33
C GLY A 188 28.43 2.35 3.73
N ASP A 189 28.19 3.40 4.52
CA ASP A 189 26.85 3.75 4.97
C ASP A 189 26.07 4.49 3.88
N PHE A 190 24.74 4.32 3.85
CA PHE A 190 23.84 5.05 2.96
C PHE A 190 23.40 6.37 3.62
N LEU A 191 23.90 7.50 3.13
CA LEU A 191 23.80 8.80 3.79
C LEU A 191 23.15 9.86 2.88
N PRO A 192 22.43 10.84 3.45
CA PRO A 192 21.90 11.96 2.68
C PRO A 192 23.02 12.89 2.22
N LEU A 193 22.88 13.42 1.01
CA LEU A 193 23.88 14.28 0.36
C LEU A 193 23.39 15.72 0.22
N ALA A 194 22.20 15.89 -0.37
CA ALA A 194 21.61 17.21 -0.60
C ALA A 194 20.10 17.12 -0.76
N ILE A 195 19.38 18.19 -0.43
CA ILE A 195 17.94 18.35 -0.64
C ILE A 195 17.71 19.67 -1.37
N ARG A 196 17.08 19.61 -2.53
CA ARG A 196 16.60 20.79 -3.27
C ARG A 196 15.10 20.93 -3.05
N THR A 197 14.64 22.10 -2.56
CA THR A 197 13.24 22.25 -2.14
C THR A 197 12.25 22.36 -3.29
N LYS A 198 12.65 22.96 -4.43
CA LYS A 198 11.74 23.30 -5.54
C LYS A 198 10.56 24.19 -5.13
N ALA A 199 10.71 24.97 -4.06
CA ALA A 199 9.72 25.95 -3.60
C ALA A 199 10.38 27.32 -3.38
N GLY A 200 9.64 28.40 -3.63
CA GLY A 200 10.11 29.77 -3.45
C GLY A 200 11.41 30.05 -4.22
N SER A 201 12.51 30.28 -3.48
CA SER A 201 13.85 30.53 -4.06
C SER A 201 14.58 29.27 -4.56
N ASP A 202 13.96 28.09 -4.45
CA ASP A 202 14.49 26.81 -4.97
C ASP A 202 15.90 26.48 -4.44
N LEU A 203 16.05 26.61 -3.12
CA LEU A 203 17.31 26.43 -2.41
C LEU A 203 17.75 24.96 -2.39
N VAL A 204 19.06 24.77 -2.31
CA VAL A 204 19.71 23.47 -2.13
C VAL A 204 20.39 23.49 -0.77
N TYR A 205 20.03 22.52 0.06
CA TYR A 205 20.59 22.30 1.39
C TYR A 205 21.43 21.04 1.41
N SER A 206 22.39 20.99 2.32
CA SER A 206 23.32 19.90 2.54
C SER A 206 23.59 19.73 4.05
N PRO A 207 24.23 18.61 4.47
CA PRO A 207 24.71 18.47 5.84
C PRO A 207 25.74 19.52 6.29
N LEU A 208 26.27 20.35 5.39
CA LEU A 208 27.25 21.40 5.69
C LEU A 208 26.61 22.76 6.02
N ASP A 209 25.31 22.91 5.78
CA ASP A 209 24.55 24.10 6.14
C ASP A 209 24.33 24.19 7.67
N ASP A 210 23.70 25.28 8.13
CA ASP A 210 23.33 25.39 9.55
C ASP A 210 22.53 24.15 9.98
N PRO A 211 22.80 23.56 11.17
CA PRO A 211 22.11 22.35 11.62
C PRO A 211 20.58 22.47 11.61
N THR A 212 20.05 23.67 11.87
CA THR A 212 18.62 23.96 11.86
C THR A 212 18.08 24.01 10.44
N ASP A 213 18.82 24.62 9.51
CA ASP A 213 18.45 24.68 8.09
C ASP A 213 18.44 23.29 7.46
N TRP A 214 19.47 22.49 7.74
CA TRP A 214 19.53 21.09 7.28
C TRP A 214 18.41 20.24 7.89
N LEU A 215 18.11 20.43 9.17
CA LEU A 215 16.99 19.75 9.81
C LEU A 215 15.66 20.12 9.16
N LEU A 216 15.42 21.41 8.90
CA LEU A 216 14.22 21.88 8.22
C LEU A 216 14.11 21.32 6.80
N ALA A 217 15.20 21.27 6.04
CA ALA A 217 15.22 20.67 4.71
C ALA A 217 14.79 19.19 4.73
N LYS A 218 15.25 18.41 5.72
CA LYS A 218 14.81 17.02 5.92
C LYS A 218 13.33 16.92 6.31
N MET A 219 12.83 17.83 7.14
CA MET A 219 11.40 17.88 7.49
C MET A 219 10.53 18.16 6.26
N ILE A 220 10.95 19.12 5.41
CA ILE A 220 10.28 19.43 4.14
C ILE A 220 10.26 18.19 3.24
N PHE A 221 11.41 17.53 3.07
CA PHE A 221 11.48 16.29 2.29
C PHE A 221 10.56 15.20 2.85
N ASN A 222 10.49 15.03 4.17
CA ASN A 222 9.61 14.04 4.79
C ASN A 222 8.12 14.38 4.61
N VAL A 223 7.73 15.66 4.54
CA VAL A 223 6.35 16.05 4.21
C VAL A 223 6.00 15.63 2.78
N ASP A 224 6.90 15.88 1.82
CA ASP A 224 6.71 15.48 0.44
C ASP A 224 6.70 13.95 0.28
N ASP A 225 7.59 13.25 0.99
CA ASP A 225 7.68 11.79 0.96
C ASP A 225 6.49 11.12 1.63
N PHE A 226 5.96 11.70 2.71
CA PHE A 226 4.74 11.20 3.34
C PHE A 226 3.54 11.31 2.41
N PHE A 227 3.38 12.43 1.70
CA PHE A 227 2.39 12.53 0.63
C PHE A 227 2.58 11.42 -0.41
N HIS A 228 3.80 11.22 -0.91
CA HIS A 228 4.10 10.18 -1.89
C HIS A 228 3.69 8.81 -1.37
N ALA A 229 4.15 8.40 -0.18
CA ALA A 229 3.86 7.09 0.38
C ALA A 229 2.35 6.85 0.53
N GLN A 230 1.59 7.86 0.98
CA GLN A 230 0.15 7.75 1.13
C GLN A 230 -0.58 7.66 -0.23
N MET A 231 -0.12 8.34 -1.28
CA MET A 231 -0.82 8.23 -2.58
C MET A 231 -0.33 7.04 -3.40
N PHE A 232 0.94 6.68 -3.27
CA PHE A 232 1.53 5.54 -3.94
C PHE A 232 0.92 4.22 -3.48
N HIS A 233 0.68 4.03 -2.16
CA HIS A 233 0.10 2.78 -1.68
C HIS A 233 -1.31 2.55 -2.24
N LEU A 234 -2.12 3.60 -2.38
CA LEU A 234 -3.45 3.49 -2.99
C LEU A 234 -3.36 2.86 -4.39
N VAL A 235 -2.43 3.36 -5.21
CA VAL A 235 -2.22 2.88 -6.58
C VAL A 235 -1.67 1.45 -6.60
N VAL A 236 -0.59 1.16 -5.85
CA VAL A 236 0.15 -0.09 -6.01
C VAL A 236 -0.38 -1.26 -5.17
N THR A 237 -1.24 -0.99 -4.19
CA THR A 237 -1.87 -2.03 -3.37
C THR A 237 -3.37 -2.09 -3.61
N HIS A 238 -4.13 -1.07 -3.21
CA HIS A 238 -5.60 -1.10 -3.23
C HIS A 238 -6.16 -1.20 -4.65
N ASP A 239 -5.71 -0.36 -5.58
CA ASP A 239 -6.25 -0.36 -6.95
C ASP A 239 -5.84 -1.62 -7.71
N VAL A 240 -4.57 -2.05 -7.59
CA VAL A 240 -4.08 -3.29 -8.20
C VAL A 240 -4.85 -4.50 -7.68
N SER A 241 -4.99 -4.65 -6.35
CA SER A 241 -5.66 -5.80 -5.77
C SER A 241 -7.15 -5.79 -6.08
N ALA A 242 -7.81 -4.63 -6.07
CA ALA A 242 -9.22 -4.50 -6.41
C ALA A 242 -9.51 -4.85 -7.88
N ALA A 243 -8.68 -4.39 -8.83
CA ALA A 243 -8.84 -4.71 -10.25
C ALA A 243 -8.70 -6.22 -10.49
N VAL A 244 -7.64 -6.83 -9.94
CA VAL A 244 -7.34 -8.25 -10.08
C VAL A 244 -8.43 -9.10 -9.44
N HIS A 245 -8.91 -8.70 -8.26
CA HIS A 245 -9.98 -9.40 -7.55
C HIS A 245 -11.34 -9.26 -8.26
N LEU A 246 -11.71 -8.09 -8.77
CA LEU A 246 -12.97 -7.92 -9.48
C LEU A 246 -13.03 -8.73 -10.78
N ALA A 247 -11.90 -8.89 -11.48
CA ALA A 247 -11.80 -9.84 -12.58
C ALA A 247 -12.06 -11.29 -12.12
N ALA A 248 -11.52 -11.68 -10.97
CA ALA A 248 -11.72 -13.02 -10.38
C ALA A 248 -13.18 -13.24 -9.94
N LEU A 249 -13.80 -12.27 -9.27
CA LEU A 249 -15.20 -12.32 -8.83
C LEU A 249 -16.15 -12.67 -9.99
N ARG A 250 -15.84 -12.19 -11.20
CA ARG A 250 -16.66 -12.40 -12.41
C ARG A 250 -16.37 -13.68 -13.18
N THR A 251 -15.32 -14.43 -12.82
CA THR A 251 -14.79 -15.52 -13.65
C THR A 251 -14.51 -16.81 -12.89
N LEU A 252 -14.27 -16.73 -11.58
CA LEU A 252 -14.07 -17.88 -10.72
C LEU A 252 -15.35 -18.19 -9.93
N SER A 253 -15.61 -19.48 -9.76
CA SER A 253 -16.63 -20.00 -8.86
C SER A 253 -16.27 -19.71 -7.39
N GLU A 254 -17.27 -19.58 -6.52
CA GLU A 254 -17.05 -19.49 -5.07
C GLU A 254 -16.39 -20.74 -4.49
N LYS A 255 -16.55 -21.89 -5.17
CA LYS A 255 -15.90 -23.14 -4.80
C LYS A 255 -14.46 -23.25 -5.30
N HIS A 256 -14.08 -22.39 -6.25
CA HIS A 256 -12.75 -22.46 -6.83
C HIS A 256 -11.72 -22.15 -5.75
N PRO A 257 -10.69 -22.99 -5.53
CA PRO A 257 -9.74 -22.82 -4.44
C PRO A 257 -9.03 -21.46 -4.49
N ALA A 258 -8.68 -20.99 -5.69
CA ALA A 258 -8.13 -19.64 -5.87
C ALA A 258 -9.09 -18.53 -5.41
N MET A 259 -10.40 -18.64 -5.69
CA MET A 259 -11.39 -17.66 -5.24
C MET A 259 -11.51 -17.64 -3.72
N ILE A 260 -11.56 -18.81 -3.07
CA ILE A 260 -11.60 -18.91 -1.60
C ILE A 260 -10.40 -18.20 -0.96
N THR A 261 -9.22 -18.39 -1.54
CA THR A 261 -7.99 -17.75 -1.05
C THR A 261 -8.02 -16.24 -1.28
N LEU A 262 -8.47 -15.79 -2.46
CA LEU A 262 -8.62 -14.38 -2.77
C LEU A 262 -9.64 -13.69 -1.84
N GLU A 263 -10.78 -14.32 -1.54
CA GLU A 263 -11.76 -13.79 -0.59
C GLU A 263 -11.16 -13.61 0.81
N ARG A 264 -10.27 -14.53 1.23
CA ARG A 264 -9.55 -14.39 2.50
C ARG A 264 -8.58 -13.20 2.48
N LEU A 265 -7.85 -13.02 1.39
CA LEU A 265 -6.88 -11.92 1.23
C LEU A 265 -7.55 -10.56 1.04
N MET A 266 -8.76 -10.55 0.49
CA MET A 266 -9.55 -9.36 0.16
C MET A 266 -10.68 -9.10 1.17
N LEU A 267 -10.52 -9.58 2.40
CA LEU A 267 -11.43 -9.25 3.50
C LEU A 267 -11.48 -7.72 3.69
N GLN A 268 -12.69 -7.15 3.69
CA GLN A 268 -12.93 -5.70 3.71
C GLN A 268 -12.33 -4.95 2.49
N GLY A 269 -11.92 -5.63 1.43
CA GLY A 269 -11.21 -5.01 0.31
C GLY A 269 -12.02 -3.92 -0.41
N CYS A 270 -13.35 -3.99 -0.42
CA CYS A 270 -14.19 -2.97 -1.05
C CYS A 270 -14.44 -1.75 -0.13
N SER A 271 -14.23 -1.87 1.18
CA SER A 271 -14.50 -0.76 2.11
C SER A 271 -13.50 0.38 1.93
N SER A 272 -12.22 0.08 1.65
CA SER A 272 -11.15 1.08 1.69
C SER A 272 -11.40 2.26 0.75
N ARG A 273 -11.80 2.01 -0.50
CA ARG A 273 -12.05 3.08 -1.48
C ARG A 273 -13.41 3.77 -1.27
N ALA A 274 -14.41 3.04 -0.77
CA ALA A 274 -15.71 3.63 -0.43
C ALA A 274 -15.59 4.59 0.77
N VAL A 275 -14.96 4.14 1.86
CA VAL A 275 -14.64 4.96 3.04
C VAL A 275 -13.71 6.10 2.67
N GLY A 276 -12.71 5.84 1.82
CA GLY A 276 -11.79 6.86 1.33
C GLY A 276 -12.52 7.99 0.61
N GLU A 277 -13.50 7.68 -0.25
CA GLU A 277 -14.36 8.69 -0.88
C GLU A 277 -15.19 9.48 0.13
N GLU A 278 -15.77 8.82 1.12
CA GLU A 278 -16.71 9.46 2.04
C GLU A 278 -16.05 10.34 3.10
N LEU A 279 -14.91 9.90 3.64
CA LEU A 279 -14.30 10.51 4.83
C LEU A 279 -12.94 11.15 4.59
N CYS A 280 -12.18 10.63 3.62
CA CYS A 280 -10.78 11.05 3.43
C CYS A 280 -10.66 12.08 2.31
N PHE A 281 -11.11 11.71 1.11
CA PHE A 281 -10.92 12.44 -0.14
C PHE A 281 -12.18 13.16 -0.63
N ASN A 282 -13.26 13.18 0.17
CA ASN A 282 -14.37 14.10 -0.03
C ASN A 282 -13.87 15.55 0.10
N GLN A 283 -14.56 16.47 -0.57
CA GLN A 283 -14.24 17.89 -0.49
C GLN A 283 -14.33 18.38 0.96
N GLY A 284 -13.21 18.90 1.49
CA GLY A 284 -13.13 19.35 2.88
C GLY A 284 -13.00 18.23 3.91
N GLY A 285 -12.78 16.99 3.47
CA GLY A 285 -12.56 15.82 4.33
C GLY A 285 -11.24 15.86 5.10
N HIS A 286 -10.91 14.75 5.77
CA HIS A 286 -9.71 14.67 6.60
C HIS A 286 -8.42 14.97 5.83
N TRP A 287 -8.35 14.59 4.55
CA TRP A 287 -7.18 14.84 3.73
C TRP A 287 -6.93 16.35 3.57
N ASP A 288 -7.93 17.09 3.10
CA ASP A 288 -7.81 18.53 2.84
C ASP A 288 -7.51 19.34 4.11
N GLN A 289 -7.93 18.83 5.27
CA GLN A 289 -7.70 19.44 6.57
C GLN A 289 -6.26 19.22 7.08
N LEU A 290 -5.59 18.14 6.66
CA LEU A 290 -4.30 17.72 7.23
C LEU A 290 -3.12 17.93 6.28
N PHE A 291 -3.32 17.72 4.98
CA PHE A 291 -2.26 17.73 3.97
C PHE A 291 -2.22 19.03 3.18
N TYR A 292 -1.04 19.37 2.63
CA TYR A 292 -0.86 20.57 1.83
C TYR A 292 -1.30 20.39 0.36
N VAL A 293 -1.20 19.17 -0.19
CA VAL A 293 -1.86 18.78 -1.45
C VAL A 293 -3.29 18.39 -1.10
N ASN A 294 -4.28 18.89 -1.85
CA ASN A 294 -5.68 18.59 -1.57
C ASN A 294 -6.15 17.30 -2.28
N ASN A 295 -7.42 16.95 -2.07
CA ASN A 295 -8.06 15.78 -2.66
C ASN A 295 -8.04 15.78 -4.20
N ILE A 296 -8.09 16.95 -4.86
CA ILE A 296 -7.97 17.06 -6.32
C ILE A 296 -6.56 16.64 -6.74
N GLY A 297 -5.52 17.18 -6.10
CA GLY A 297 -4.13 16.80 -6.37
C GLY A 297 -3.85 15.32 -6.10
N CYS A 298 -4.50 14.73 -5.10
CA CYS A 298 -4.44 13.28 -4.85
C CYS A 298 -5.02 12.47 -6.00
N ARG A 299 -6.20 12.87 -6.47
CA ARG A 299 -6.86 12.21 -7.60
C ARG A 299 -6.02 12.35 -8.87
N ASP A 300 -5.43 13.51 -9.12
CA ASP A 300 -4.52 13.70 -10.24
C ASP A 300 -3.30 12.79 -10.16
N TYR A 301 -2.72 12.63 -8.96
CA TYR A 301 -1.62 11.68 -8.74
C TYR A 301 -2.02 10.25 -9.12
N VAL A 302 -3.17 9.77 -8.63
CA VAL A 302 -3.65 8.41 -8.92
C VAL A 302 -3.81 8.19 -10.42
N THR A 303 -4.54 9.08 -11.10
CA THR A 303 -4.76 8.98 -12.55
C THR A 303 -3.44 8.98 -13.33
N LYS A 304 -2.51 9.88 -12.98
CA LYS A 304 -1.21 9.97 -13.66
C LYS A 304 -0.34 8.73 -13.44
N ASN A 305 -0.41 8.11 -12.27
CA ASN A 305 0.50 7.02 -11.90
C ASN A 305 -0.05 5.63 -12.19
N TRP A 306 -1.37 5.43 -12.24
CA TRP A 306 -1.98 4.12 -12.49
C TRP A 306 -1.40 3.37 -13.70
N PRO A 307 -1.22 3.98 -14.89
CA PRO A 307 -0.74 3.26 -16.07
C PRO A 307 0.68 2.69 -15.96
N THR A 308 1.49 3.15 -15.00
CA THR A 308 2.88 2.71 -14.83
C THR A 308 3.13 2.06 -13.48
N ARG A 309 2.63 2.64 -12.40
CA ARG A 309 2.78 2.13 -11.04
C ARG A 309 1.78 1.04 -10.69
N GLY A 310 0.62 1.00 -11.36
CA GLY A 310 -0.36 -0.07 -11.25
C GLY A 310 -0.03 -1.34 -12.06
N ALA A 311 1.14 -1.39 -12.70
CA ALA A 311 1.59 -2.53 -13.50
C ALA A 311 1.89 -3.75 -12.61
N TYR A 312 1.14 -4.83 -12.79
CA TYR A 312 1.14 -6.00 -11.91
C TYR A 312 2.48 -6.74 -11.89
N GLN A 313 3.01 -7.14 -13.06
CA GLN A 313 4.28 -7.87 -13.12
C GLN A 313 5.49 -6.97 -12.86
N ALA A 314 5.48 -5.72 -13.33
CA ALA A 314 6.50 -4.73 -13.01
C ALA A 314 6.58 -4.46 -11.50
N GLY A 315 5.44 -4.49 -10.80
CA GLY A 315 5.35 -4.36 -9.34
C GLY A 315 5.84 -5.57 -8.54
N TYR A 316 6.23 -6.67 -9.18
CA TYR A 316 6.85 -7.79 -8.44
C TYR A 316 8.14 -7.33 -7.77
N LEU A 317 8.33 -7.72 -6.51
CA LEU A 317 9.44 -7.26 -5.65
C LEU A 317 10.81 -7.23 -6.36
N LYS A 318 11.19 -8.33 -7.04
CA LYS A 318 12.47 -8.40 -7.75
C LYS A 318 12.50 -7.56 -9.03
N ASN A 319 11.37 -7.43 -9.72
CA ASN A 319 11.28 -6.67 -10.96
C ASN A 319 11.38 -5.16 -10.67
N ASP A 320 10.62 -4.66 -9.71
CA ASP A 320 10.64 -3.26 -9.30
C ASP A 320 12.04 -2.85 -8.77
N PHE A 321 12.64 -3.65 -7.90
CA PHE A 321 13.93 -3.30 -7.29
C PHE A 321 15.07 -3.27 -8.31
N ARG A 322 15.05 -4.18 -9.30
CA ARG A 322 15.99 -4.15 -10.44
C ARG A 322 15.73 -2.95 -11.34
N ALA A 323 14.46 -2.65 -11.65
CA ALA A 323 14.08 -1.53 -12.50
C ALA A 323 14.52 -0.18 -11.90
N ARG A 324 14.58 -0.07 -10.56
CA ARG A 324 15.10 1.10 -9.85
C ARG A 324 16.61 1.08 -9.63
N GLY A 325 17.32 0.04 -10.07
CA GLY A 325 18.77 -0.10 -9.92
C GLY A 325 19.22 -0.32 -8.46
N LEU A 326 18.32 -0.77 -7.59
CA LEU A 326 18.63 -1.01 -6.17
C LEU A 326 19.22 -2.40 -5.94
N VAL A 327 18.97 -3.31 -6.87
CA VAL A 327 19.60 -4.64 -6.91
C VAL A 327 20.01 -4.94 -8.35
N ASP A 328 21.01 -5.80 -8.52
CA ASP A 328 21.49 -6.22 -9.83
C ASP A 328 20.64 -7.35 -10.46
N GLU A 329 21.08 -7.86 -11.61
CA GLU A 329 20.41 -8.98 -12.29
C GLU A 329 20.38 -10.27 -11.45
N LYS A 330 21.32 -10.44 -10.52
CA LYS A 330 21.37 -11.57 -9.58
C LYS A 330 20.54 -11.34 -8.32
N ASN A 331 19.95 -10.15 -8.15
CA ASN A 331 19.27 -9.68 -6.93
C ASN A 331 20.22 -9.38 -5.77
N GLU A 332 21.48 -9.09 -6.07
CA GLU A 332 22.47 -8.65 -5.09
C GLU A 332 22.42 -7.11 -4.98
N PHE A 333 22.76 -6.57 -3.81
CA PHE A 333 22.74 -5.13 -3.54
C PHE A 333 24.02 -4.66 -2.87
N ASN A 334 24.35 -3.39 -3.08
CA ASN A 334 25.60 -2.78 -2.58
C ASN A 334 25.42 -2.02 -1.25
N PHE A 335 24.23 -2.03 -0.67
CA PHE A 335 23.96 -1.43 0.64
C PHE A 335 24.50 -2.32 1.77
N LYS A 336 25.11 -1.69 2.78
CA LYS A 336 25.48 -2.38 4.03
C LYS A 336 24.28 -3.00 4.74
N PHE A 337 23.13 -2.32 4.71
CA PHE A 337 21.86 -2.80 5.22
C PHE A 337 20.75 -2.45 4.23
N PHE A 338 19.88 -3.42 3.91
CA PHE A 338 18.70 -3.20 3.06
C PHE A 338 17.48 -3.91 3.63
N THR A 339 17.12 -3.54 4.87
CA THR A 339 16.19 -4.28 5.73
C THR A 339 14.85 -4.58 5.06
N PHE A 340 14.22 -3.58 4.41
CA PHE A 340 12.96 -3.80 3.69
C PHE A 340 13.08 -4.93 2.67
N TYR A 341 14.13 -4.91 1.83
CA TYR A 341 14.27 -5.87 0.75
C TYR A 341 14.53 -7.27 1.29
N GLN A 342 15.38 -7.39 2.32
CA GLN A 342 15.71 -8.65 2.96
C GLN A 342 14.48 -9.29 3.62
N ASP A 343 13.71 -8.51 4.38
CA ASP A 343 12.49 -8.99 5.02
C ASP A 343 11.41 -9.34 3.99
N ALA A 344 11.21 -8.47 2.99
CA ALA A 344 10.21 -8.68 1.94
C ALA A 344 10.53 -9.92 1.10
N LEU A 345 11.82 -10.18 0.79
CA LEU A 345 12.24 -11.40 0.12
C LEU A 345 11.92 -12.62 0.98
N LYS A 346 12.21 -12.57 2.28
CA LYS A 346 11.97 -13.72 3.15
C LYS A 346 10.48 -14.05 3.26
N ILE A 347 9.64 -13.03 3.39
CA ILE A 347 8.18 -13.18 3.41
C ILE A 347 7.69 -13.73 2.06
N GLN A 348 8.21 -13.22 0.94
CA GLN A 348 7.84 -13.67 -0.39
C GLN A 348 8.18 -15.15 -0.61
N GLU A 349 9.36 -15.61 -0.15
CA GLU A 349 9.76 -17.03 -0.22
C GLU A 349 8.74 -17.93 0.50
N ILE A 350 8.35 -17.56 1.72
CA ILE A 350 7.37 -18.31 2.51
C ILE A 350 6.01 -18.37 1.79
N TYR A 351 5.55 -17.24 1.27
CA TYR A 351 4.30 -17.21 0.49
C TYR A 351 4.39 -18.05 -0.78
N ARG A 352 5.53 -18.00 -1.47
CA ARG A 352 5.75 -18.80 -2.68
C ARG A 352 5.69 -20.29 -2.37
N ASP A 353 6.33 -20.75 -1.30
CA ASP A 353 6.30 -22.17 -0.91
C ASP A 353 4.88 -22.64 -0.59
N PHE A 354 4.13 -21.82 0.17
CA PHE A 354 2.72 -22.08 0.44
C PHE A 354 1.90 -22.19 -0.85
N PHE A 355 2.02 -21.21 -1.77
CA PHE A 355 1.23 -21.19 -3.00
C PHE A 355 1.64 -22.29 -3.98
N ILE A 356 2.90 -22.72 -3.99
CA ILE A 356 3.33 -23.90 -4.76
C ILE A 356 2.62 -25.15 -4.24
N ALA A 357 2.67 -25.41 -2.93
CA ALA A 357 2.00 -26.56 -2.33
C ALA A 357 0.48 -26.53 -2.55
N PHE A 358 -0.12 -25.34 -2.41
CA PHE A 358 -1.53 -25.11 -2.68
C PHE A 358 -1.90 -25.43 -4.13
N VAL A 359 -1.18 -24.88 -5.13
CA VAL A 359 -1.48 -25.14 -6.55
C VAL A 359 -1.34 -26.63 -6.87
N ILE A 360 -0.27 -27.28 -6.41
CA ILE A 360 -0.04 -28.72 -6.64
C ILE A 360 -1.09 -29.61 -5.97
N SER A 361 -1.74 -29.15 -4.88
CA SER A 361 -2.83 -29.92 -4.26
C SER A 361 -4.12 -29.97 -5.08
N TYR A 362 -4.31 -29.06 -6.03
CA TYR A 362 -5.50 -29.02 -6.90
C TYR A 362 -5.19 -29.37 -8.36
N TYR A 363 -3.97 -29.14 -8.83
CA TYR A 363 -3.54 -29.43 -10.21
C TYR A 363 -2.36 -30.39 -10.20
N ALA A 364 -2.51 -31.56 -10.84
CA ALA A 364 -1.45 -32.54 -10.92
C ALA A 364 -0.39 -32.18 -11.97
N SER A 365 -0.75 -31.33 -12.93
CA SER A 365 0.12 -30.91 -14.04
C SER A 365 -0.24 -29.53 -14.59
N ASP A 366 0.70 -28.92 -15.33
CA ASP A 366 0.45 -27.69 -16.10
C ASP A 366 -0.68 -27.85 -17.13
N ASP A 367 -0.88 -29.07 -17.65
CA ASP A 367 -1.97 -29.37 -18.57
C ASP A 367 -3.34 -29.26 -17.87
N ASP A 368 -3.44 -29.60 -16.59
CA ASP A 368 -4.68 -29.44 -15.80
C ASP A 368 -4.99 -27.95 -15.60
N VAL A 369 -3.98 -27.14 -15.31
CA VAL A 369 -4.12 -25.66 -15.19
C VAL A 369 -4.54 -25.06 -16.54
N ALA A 370 -3.96 -25.54 -17.64
CA ALA A 370 -4.30 -25.07 -18.98
C ALA A 370 -5.69 -25.52 -19.44
N ALA A 371 -6.20 -26.63 -18.90
CA ALA A 371 -7.54 -27.15 -19.18
C ALA A 371 -8.62 -26.48 -18.33
N ASP A 372 -8.26 -25.80 -17.23
CA ASP A 372 -9.20 -25.11 -16.36
C ASP A 372 -9.70 -23.81 -16.99
N PRO A 373 -10.97 -23.72 -17.41
CA PRO A 373 -11.48 -22.52 -18.05
C PRO A 373 -11.52 -21.32 -17.10
N GLU A 374 -11.59 -21.51 -15.78
CA GLU A 374 -11.80 -20.40 -14.85
C GLU A 374 -10.57 -19.50 -14.70
N PRO A 375 -9.35 -19.98 -14.37
CA PRO A 375 -8.14 -19.16 -14.39
C PRO A 375 -7.83 -18.55 -15.77
N GLN A 376 -8.13 -19.27 -16.87
CA GLN A 376 -7.93 -18.72 -18.22
C GLN A 376 -8.89 -17.55 -18.49
N ASN A 377 -10.16 -17.70 -18.10
CA ASN A 377 -11.14 -16.63 -18.20
C ASN A 377 -10.79 -15.46 -17.30
N TRP A 378 -10.28 -15.70 -16.09
CA TRP A 378 -9.82 -14.65 -15.18
C TRP A 378 -8.72 -13.80 -15.80
N VAL A 379 -7.69 -14.44 -16.36
CA VAL A 379 -6.60 -13.75 -17.07
C VAL A 379 -7.13 -12.97 -18.28
N ALA A 380 -8.02 -13.57 -19.07
CA ALA A 380 -8.63 -12.88 -20.22
C ALA A 380 -9.50 -11.67 -19.79
N GLN A 381 -10.12 -11.76 -18.62
CA GLN A 381 -10.99 -10.73 -18.06
C GLN A 381 -10.22 -9.54 -17.47
N ALA A 382 -8.93 -9.71 -17.16
CA ALA A 382 -8.07 -8.69 -16.56
C ALA A 382 -8.05 -7.38 -17.38
N PHE A 383 -8.11 -7.46 -18.72
CA PHE A 383 -8.18 -6.28 -19.59
C PHE A 383 -9.43 -5.43 -19.34
N ALA A 384 -10.61 -6.07 -19.22
CA ALA A 384 -11.86 -5.36 -18.94
C ALA A 384 -11.90 -4.80 -17.51
N ALA A 385 -11.15 -5.41 -16.59
CA ALA A 385 -10.91 -4.86 -15.25
C ALA A 385 -9.81 -3.78 -15.21
N LYS A 386 -9.29 -3.35 -16.37
CA LYS A 386 -8.21 -2.37 -16.52
C LYS A 386 -6.90 -2.75 -15.80
N VAL A 387 -6.66 -4.03 -15.53
CA VAL A 387 -5.39 -4.46 -14.92
C VAL A 387 -4.25 -4.19 -15.90
N VAL A 388 -3.20 -3.52 -15.42
CA VAL A 388 -2.01 -3.18 -16.21
C VAL A 388 -0.96 -4.28 -16.05
N ASP A 389 -0.30 -4.68 -17.14
CA ASP A 389 0.84 -5.61 -17.12
C ASP A 389 0.54 -6.95 -16.38
N PHE A 390 -0.61 -7.55 -16.69
CA PHE A 390 -1.03 -8.82 -16.11
C PHE A 390 -0.47 -10.02 -16.90
N PRO A 391 -0.12 -11.15 -16.23
CA PRO A 391 0.40 -12.33 -16.91
C PRO A 391 -0.54 -12.80 -18.01
N THR A 392 -0.04 -12.89 -19.24
CA THR A 392 -0.76 -13.61 -20.30
C THR A 392 -0.60 -15.10 -20.05
N GLY A 393 -1.70 -15.87 -20.05
CA GLY A 393 -1.69 -17.32 -19.83
C GLY A 393 -0.69 -18.06 -20.74
N PRO A 394 -0.35 -19.33 -20.44
CA PRO A 394 0.67 -20.06 -21.19
C PRO A 394 0.32 -20.06 -22.68
N ARG A 395 1.09 -19.32 -23.50
CA ARG A 395 1.00 -19.44 -24.95
C ARG A 395 1.35 -20.88 -25.28
N ARG A 396 0.37 -21.69 -25.68
CA ARG A 396 0.64 -23.00 -26.30
C ARG A 396 1.72 -22.76 -27.36
N PRO A 397 2.90 -23.40 -27.27
CA PRO A 397 3.91 -23.23 -28.30
C PRO A 397 3.29 -23.65 -29.65
N PRO A 398 3.64 -22.97 -30.76
CA PRO A 398 3.13 -23.33 -32.07
C PRO A 398 3.34 -24.82 -32.34
N ARG A 399 2.41 -25.47 -33.05
CA ARG A 399 2.42 -26.93 -33.30
C ARG A 399 3.80 -27.47 -33.75
N SER A 400 4.62 -26.63 -34.39
CA SER A 400 5.98 -26.93 -34.83
C SER A 400 7.01 -27.18 -33.71
N GLN A 401 6.74 -26.81 -32.45
CA GLN A 401 7.66 -26.97 -31.31
C GLN A 401 7.24 -28.07 -30.33
N ARG A 402 6.16 -28.81 -30.61
CA ARG A 402 5.74 -29.93 -29.76
C ARG A 402 6.65 -31.14 -30.03
N ARG A 403 7.49 -31.52 -29.06
CA ARG A 403 8.17 -32.82 -29.10
C ARG A 403 7.14 -33.93 -28.83
N PRO A 404 7.13 -35.04 -29.60
CA PRO A 404 6.24 -36.15 -29.31
C PRO A 404 6.62 -36.76 -27.96
N SER A 405 5.61 -37.02 -27.12
CA SER A 405 5.78 -37.66 -25.83
C SER A 405 6.45 -39.02 -26.01
N ARG A 406 7.65 -39.17 -25.42
CA ARG A 406 8.24 -40.49 -25.22
C ARG A 406 7.43 -41.15 -24.11
N ARG A 407 6.59 -42.11 -24.48
CA ARG A 407 6.06 -43.09 -23.53
C ARG A 407 7.25 -43.88 -22.96
N LEU A 408 7.38 -43.88 -21.65
CA LEU A 408 8.13 -44.90 -20.91
C LEU A 408 7.15 -46.00 -20.51
#